data_AF-A0A2N5H567-F1
#
_entry.id   AF-A0A2N5H567-F1
#
_cell.length_a   1.000
_cell.length_b   1.000
_cell.length_c   1.000
_cell.angle_alpha   90.00
_cell.angle_beta   90.00
_cell.angle_gamma   90.00
#
_symmetry.space_group_name_H-M   'P 1'
#
loop_
_entity.id
_entity.type
_entity.pdbx_description
1 polymer ?
#
loop_
_entity_poly.entity_id
_entity_poly.type
_entity_poly.pdbx_seq_one_letter_code
_entity_poly.pdbx_strand_id
1 'polypeptide(L)'
;MWYHGTSEQAYISIMEEGFKIIPNIARRFGNGIYFSDQQDTEYYGKHTIVADIELNALTTTPDQWYHIENQLIRQYGNDYSQYISTYIQDRGYNALIMEWHSGKELVVFDTESIKIMEAAYAN
;
A
#
# COMPACT_ATOMS: atom_id res chain seq x y z
N MET A 1 2.03 -13.44 2.57
CA MET A 1 1.58 -13.24 1.18
C MET A 1 0.57 -12.13 1.19
N TRP A 2 0.67 -11.23 0.20
CA TRP A 2 -0.16 -10.04 0.07
C TRP A 2 -0.70 -9.96 -1.35
N TYR A 3 -1.91 -9.43 -1.51
CA TYR A 3 -2.63 -9.41 -2.78
C TYR A 3 -2.79 -7.99 -3.30
N HIS A 4 -2.46 -7.78 -4.57
CA HIS A 4 -2.67 -6.53 -5.29
C HIS A 4 -3.61 -6.77 -6.46
N GLY A 5 -4.85 -6.33 -6.33
CA GLY A 5 -5.81 -6.32 -7.44
C GLY A 5 -5.55 -5.12 -8.35
N THR A 6 -5.60 -5.36 -9.67
CA THR A 6 -5.28 -4.32 -10.65
C THR A 6 -5.98 -4.55 -12.00
N SER A 7 -5.84 -3.58 -12.91
CA SER A 7 -6.33 -3.69 -14.29
C SER A 7 -5.39 -4.55 -15.14
N GLU A 8 -5.89 -5.09 -16.25
CA GLU A 8 -5.08 -5.90 -17.18
C GLU A 8 -3.82 -5.16 -17.67
N GLN A 9 -3.98 -3.89 -18.06
CA GLN A 9 -2.86 -3.09 -18.56
C GLN A 9 -1.80 -2.85 -17.48
N ALA A 10 -2.21 -2.53 -16.26
CA ALA A 10 -1.29 -2.31 -15.15
C ALA A 10 -0.63 -3.62 -14.71
N TYR A 11 -1.36 -4.74 -14.74
CA TYR A 11 -0.80 -6.06 -14.50
C TYR A 11 0.36 -6.36 -15.46
N ILE A 12 0.16 -6.20 -16.77
CA ILE A 12 1.20 -6.45 -17.78
C ILE A 12 2.44 -5.60 -17.47
N SER A 13 2.26 -4.30 -17.23
CA SER A 13 3.35 -3.38 -16.90
C SER A 13 4.09 -3.77 -15.62
N ILE A 14 3.38 -4.19 -14.57
CA ILE A 14 4.00 -4.60 -13.30
C ILE A 14 4.78 -5.91 -13.47
N MET A 15 4.27 -6.85 -14.27
CA MET A 15 4.97 -8.11 -14.52
C MET A 15 6.24 -7.91 -15.37
N GLU A 16 6.26 -6.92 -16.26
CA GLU A 16 7.42 -6.61 -17.10
C GLU A 16 8.46 -5.72 -16.38
N GLU A 17 8.00 -4.73 -15.62
CA GLU A 17 8.85 -3.65 -15.11
C GLU A 17 8.94 -3.57 -13.58
N GLY A 18 8.16 -4.40 -12.87
CA GLY A 18 7.98 -4.31 -11.42
C GLY A 18 7.01 -3.19 -10.99
N PHE A 19 6.75 -3.12 -9.69
CA PHE A 19 5.93 -2.04 -9.13
C PHE A 19 6.65 -0.69 -9.20
N LYS A 20 5.90 0.37 -9.50
CA LYS A 20 6.40 1.75 -9.52
C LYS A 20 5.43 2.67 -8.79
N ILE A 21 5.94 3.43 -7.83
CA ILE A 21 5.16 4.48 -7.17
C ILE A 21 5.01 5.65 -8.14
N ILE A 22 3.77 5.98 -8.47
CA ILE A 22 3.47 7.12 -9.35
C ILE A 22 3.48 8.40 -8.50
N PRO A 23 4.29 9.42 -8.83
CA PRO A 23 4.38 10.63 -8.02
C PRO A 23 3.07 11.43 -8.02
N ASN A 24 2.87 12.23 -6.97
CA ASN A 24 1.78 13.20 -6.83
C ASN A 24 0.35 12.61 -6.84
N ILE A 25 0.18 11.34 -6.45
CA ILE A 25 -1.15 10.77 -6.20
C ILE A 25 -1.45 10.84 -4.70
N ALA A 26 -2.45 11.65 -4.33
CA ALA A 26 -2.98 11.66 -2.98
C ALA A 26 -3.82 10.40 -2.74
N ARG A 27 -3.40 9.57 -1.77
CA ARG A 27 -4.15 8.40 -1.31
C ARG A 27 -4.31 8.45 0.20
N ARG A 28 -5.30 7.72 0.71
CA ARG A 28 -5.74 7.72 2.11
C ARG A 28 -4.60 7.52 3.12
N PHE A 29 -3.64 6.68 2.77
CA PHE A 29 -2.56 6.23 3.64
C PHE A 29 -1.18 6.56 3.06
N GLY A 30 -1.13 7.62 2.25
CA GLY A 30 0.10 8.06 1.58
C GLY A 30 0.29 7.43 0.21
N ASN A 31 1.24 7.98 -0.54
CA ASN A 31 1.53 7.54 -1.88
C ASN A 31 2.45 6.31 -1.88
N GLY A 32 1.86 5.12 -1.99
CA GLY A 32 2.56 3.85 -2.04
C GLY A 32 1.79 2.78 -2.81
N ILE A 33 2.29 1.55 -2.78
CA ILE A 33 1.64 0.40 -3.40
C ILE A 33 0.75 -0.30 -2.37
N TYR A 34 -0.52 -0.45 -2.71
CA TYR A 34 -1.55 -0.97 -1.82
C TYR A 34 -1.70 -2.48 -2.01
N PHE A 35 -1.78 -3.20 -0.89
CA PHE A 35 -2.06 -4.62 -0.85
C PHE A 35 -3.12 -4.93 0.23
N SER A 36 -3.74 -6.10 0.08
CA SER A 36 -4.67 -6.67 1.05
C SER A 36 -4.13 -8.02 1.53
N ASP A 37 -4.45 -8.40 2.78
CA ASP A 37 -4.22 -9.76 3.29
C ASP A 37 -5.25 -10.77 2.77
N GLN A 38 -6.30 -10.28 2.11
CA GLN A 38 -7.34 -11.08 1.47
C GLN A 38 -7.35 -10.83 -0.04
N GLN A 39 -7.50 -11.90 -0.81
CA GLN A 39 -7.74 -11.80 -2.24
C GLN A 39 -9.17 -11.32 -2.50
N ASP A 40 -9.31 -10.04 -2.85
CA ASP A 40 -10.59 -9.45 -3.25
C ASP A 40 -10.57 -9.08 -4.73
N THR A 41 -11.11 -10.00 -5.55
CA THR A 41 -11.26 -9.81 -7.00
C THR A 41 -12.50 -9.01 -7.39
N GLU A 42 -13.44 -8.80 -6.46
CA GLU A 42 -14.69 -8.08 -6.76
C GLU A 42 -14.45 -6.57 -6.75
N TYR A 43 -13.62 -6.07 -5.84
CA TYR A 43 -13.41 -4.63 -5.67
C TYR A 43 -12.24 -4.07 -6.50
N TYR A 44 -11.17 -4.85 -6.72
CA TYR A 44 -9.91 -4.34 -7.29
C TYR A 44 -9.55 -4.85 -8.70
N GLY A 45 -10.36 -5.74 -9.28
CA GLY A 45 -10.21 -6.24 -10.64
C GLY A 45 -9.92 -7.74 -10.72
N LYS A 46 -10.08 -8.32 -11.92
CA LYS A 46 -9.90 -9.76 -12.17
C LYS A 46 -8.43 -10.21 -12.15
N HIS A 47 -7.48 -9.29 -12.24
CA HIS A 47 -6.06 -9.61 -12.21
C HIS A 47 -5.52 -9.35 -10.81
N THR A 48 -5.00 -10.40 -10.18
CA THR A 48 -4.39 -10.31 -8.86
C THR A 48 -2.93 -10.69 -8.93
N ILE A 49 -2.07 -9.85 -8.38
CA ILE A 49 -0.65 -10.13 -8.17
C ILE A 49 -0.46 -10.56 -6.72
N VAL A 50 0.19 -11.70 -6.52
CA VAL A 50 0.59 -12.19 -5.20
C VAL A 50 2.04 -11.81 -4.96
N ALA A 51 2.28 -11.10 -3.85
CA ALA A 51 3.61 -10.65 -3.46
C ALA A 51 4.05 -11.23 -2.12
N ASP A 52 5.34 -11.55 -2.05
CA ASP A 52 6.09 -11.67 -0.80
C ASP A 52 6.79 -10.33 -0.55
N ILE A 53 6.75 -9.83 0.68
CA ILE A 53 7.17 -8.46 0.99
C ILE A 53 8.07 -8.50 2.22
N GLU A 54 9.28 -7.97 2.08
CA GLU A 54 10.19 -7.77 3.21
C GLU A 54 9.68 -6.58 4.04
N LEU A 55 8.98 -6.87 5.13
CA LEU A 55 8.26 -5.87 5.90
C LEU A 55 9.07 -5.36 7.09
N ASN A 56 9.27 -4.05 7.12
CA ASN A 56 9.47 -3.29 8.35
C ASN A 56 8.33 -2.26 8.44
N ALA A 57 7.16 -2.69 8.90
CA ALA A 57 5.94 -1.90 8.83
C ALA A 57 5.61 -1.21 10.16
N LEU A 58 5.13 0.03 10.09
CA LEU A 58 4.34 0.61 11.17
C LEU A 58 2.94 -0.02 11.13
N THR A 59 2.58 -0.78 12.16
CA THR A 59 1.22 -1.34 12.27
C THR A 59 0.36 -0.44 13.14
N THR A 60 -0.85 -0.11 12.67
CA THR A 60 -1.78 0.79 13.36
C THR A 60 -3.19 0.23 13.37
N THR A 61 -3.91 0.45 14.48
CA THR A 61 -5.37 0.42 14.52
C THR A 61 -5.98 1.72 13.96
N PRO A 62 -7.28 1.78 13.67
CA PRO A 62 -7.93 3.00 13.20
C PRO A 62 -7.78 4.18 14.16
N ASP A 63 -7.86 3.93 15.48
CA ASP A 63 -7.70 4.98 16.50
C ASP A 63 -6.26 5.53 16.53
N GLN A 64 -5.28 4.64 16.42
CA GLN A 64 -3.86 5.05 16.35
C GLN A 64 -3.58 5.85 15.08
N TRP A 65 -4.13 5.42 13.94
CA TRP A 65 -4.03 6.16 12.70
C TRP A 65 -4.67 7.52 12.80
N TYR A 66 -5.88 7.62 13.35
CA TYR A 66 -6.57 8.89 13.54
C TYR A 66 -5.72 9.88 14.34
N HIS A 67 -5.00 9.41 15.35
CA HIS A 67 -4.06 10.27 16.10
C HIS A 67 -2.88 10.74 15.26
N ILE A 68 -2.26 9.86 14.46
CA ILE A 68 -1.16 10.20 13.54
C ILE A 68 -1.64 11.20 12.48
N GLU A 69 -2.76 10.90 11.83
CA GLU A 69 -3.37 11.72 10.79
C GLU A 69 -3.67 13.13 11.31
N ASN A 70 -4.25 13.26 12.50
CA ASN A 70 -4.48 14.57 13.11
C ASN A 70 -3.19 15.36 13.39
N GLN A 71 -2.10 14.69 13.75
CA GLN A 71 -0.80 15.36 13.93
C GLN A 71 -0.26 15.87 12.59
N LEU A 72 -0.34 15.04 11.54
CA LEU A 72 0.06 15.42 10.19
C LEU A 72 -0.79 16.57 9.64
N ILE A 73 -2.11 16.54 9.85
CA ILE A 73 -3.01 17.64 9.46
C ILE A 73 -2.64 18.94 10.18
N ARG A 74 -2.34 18.89 11.48
CA ARG A 74 -1.91 20.09 12.24
C ARG A 74 -0.60 20.67 11.72
N GLN A 75 0.29 19.82 11.22
CA GLN A 75 1.61 20.23 10.77
C GLN A 75 1.62 20.69 9.30
N TYR A 76 0.90 20.01 8.42
CA TYR A 76 0.99 20.15 6.97
C TYR A 76 -0.32 20.62 6.31
N GLY A 77 -1.40 20.78 7.06
CA GLY A 77 -2.69 21.22 6.54
C GLY A 77 -3.26 20.26 5.49
N ASN A 78 -3.77 20.82 4.38
CA ASN A 78 -4.40 20.04 3.32
C ASN A 78 -3.42 19.14 2.54
N ASP A 79 -2.12 19.40 2.65
CA ASP A 79 -1.09 18.64 1.93
C ASP A 79 -0.57 17.45 2.72
N TYR A 80 -1.11 17.18 3.92
CA TYR A 80 -0.60 16.16 4.84
C TYR A 80 -0.42 14.77 4.20
N SER A 81 -1.29 14.40 3.25
CA SER A 81 -1.24 13.10 2.59
C SER A 81 0.05 12.87 1.79
N GLN A 82 0.69 13.94 1.31
CA GLN A 82 1.98 13.89 0.62
C GLN A 82 3.13 13.57 1.58
N TYR A 83 2.95 13.84 2.88
CA TYR A 83 3.98 13.66 3.92
C TYR A 83 3.85 12.34 4.68
N ILE A 84 2.83 11.53 4.41
CA ILE A 84 2.63 10.25 5.10
C ILE A 84 3.81 9.32 4.86
N SER A 85 4.25 9.12 3.61
CA SER A 85 5.37 8.23 3.31
C SER A 85 6.64 8.69 4.01
N THR A 86 6.93 10.00 3.99
CA THR A 86 8.05 10.61 4.71
C THR A 86 7.97 10.35 6.21
N TYR A 87 6.80 10.58 6.82
CA TYR A 87 6.57 10.33 8.25
C TYR A 87 6.88 8.88 8.65
N ILE A 88 6.49 7.92 7.80
CA ILE A 88 6.72 6.49 8.02
C ILE A 88 8.21 6.14 7.83
N GLN A 89 8.82 6.61 6.74
CA GLN A 89 10.21 6.33 6.38
C GLN A 89 11.21 6.98 7.35
N ASP A 90 10.94 8.19 7.85
CA ASP A 90 11.76 8.87 8.87
C ASP A 90 11.82 8.10 10.20
N ARG A 91 10.86 7.19 10.43
CA ARG A 91 10.82 6.28 11.60
C ARG A 91 11.45 4.93 11.32
N GLY A 92 12.06 4.77 10.14
CA GLY A 92 12.75 3.56 9.71
C GLY A 92 11.84 2.49 9.11
N TYR A 93 10.55 2.77 8.92
CA TYR A 93 9.60 1.81 8.35
C TYR A 93 9.54 1.94 6.82
N ASN A 94 9.40 0.82 6.12
CA ASN A 94 9.20 0.79 4.67
C ASN A 94 7.72 0.67 4.27
N ALA A 95 6.83 0.44 5.24
CA ALA A 95 5.42 0.21 5.01
C ALA A 95 4.54 0.65 6.18
N LEU A 96 3.24 0.74 5.92
CA LEU A 96 2.17 0.95 6.90
C LEU A 96 1.16 -0.21 6.78
N ILE A 97 0.81 -0.83 7.90
CA ILE A 97 -0.29 -1.79 7.97
C ILE A 97 -1.43 -1.18 8.78
N MET A 98 -2.59 -1.04 8.14
CA MET A 98 -3.85 -0.70 8.79
C MET A 98 -4.61 -1.97 9.15
N GLU A 99 -4.83 -2.21 10.44
CA GLU A 99 -5.63 -3.33 10.91
C GLU A 99 -7.10 -2.95 11.01
N TRP A 100 -7.90 -3.41 10.05
CA TRP A 100 -9.36 -3.28 10.05
C TRP A 100 -10.00 -4.46 10.77
N HIS A 101 -11.26 -4.30 11.20
CA HIS A 101 -12.05 -5.40 11.75
C HIS A 101 -12.23 -6.57 10.75
N SER A 102 -12.17 -6.28 9.45
CA SER A 102 -12.41 -7.24 8.36
C SER A 102 -11.14 -7.78 7.69
N GLY A 103 -9.95 -7.30 8.06
CA GLY A 103 -8.70 -7.66 7.39
C GLY A 103 -7.62 -6.60 7.56
N LYS A 104 -6.57 -6.68 6.75
CA LYS A 104 -5.43 -5.76 6.80
C LYS A 104 -5.20 -5.11 5.45
N GLU A 105 -5.01 -3.81 5.48
CA GLU A 105 -4.58 -3.04 4.31
C GLU A 105 -3.11 -2.65 4.52
N LEU A 106 -2.26 -3.01 3.56
CA LEU A 106 -0.85 -2.72 3.57
C LEU A 106 -0.54 -1.67 2.51
N VAL A 107 0.26 -0.67 2.88
CA VAL A 107 0.83 0.30 1.95
C VAL A 107 2.34 0.23 2.03
N VAL A 108 2.98 -0.11 0.91
CA VAL A 108 4.44 -0.20 0.80
C VAL A 108 4.99 1.06 0.12
N PHE A 109 5.97 1.68 0.74
CA PHE A 109 6.62 2.92 0.26
C PHE A 109 7.99 2.67 -0.40
N ASP A 110 8.50 1.45 -0.30
CA ASP A 110 9.73 0.99 -0.93
C ASP A 110 9.43 -0.18 -1.86
N THR A 111 9.49 0.04 -3.18
CA THR A 111 9.19 -1.01 -4.16
C THR A 111 10.26 -2.10 -4.21
N GLU A 112 11.47 -1.84 -3.73
CA GLU A 112 12.55 -2.85 -3.71
C GLU A 112 12.26 -3.96 -2.71
N SER A 113 11.42 -3.70 -1.71
CA SER A 113 11.00 -4.70 -0.72
C SER A 113 9.91 -5.66 -1.23
N ILE A 114 9.43 -5.48 -2.46
CA ILE A 114 8.32 -6.25 -3.04
C ILE A 114 8.85 -7.31 -4.00
N LYS A 115 8.60 -8.58 -3.68
CA LYS A 115 8.90 -9.72 -4.54
C LYS A 115 7.62 -10.31 -5.10
N ILE A 116 7.45 -10.24 -6.43
CA ILE A 116 6.33 -10.87 -7.13
C ILE A 116 6.53 -12.39 -7.10
N MET A 117 5.52 -13.11 -6.61
CA MET A 117 5.59 -14.57 -6.42
C MET A 117 4.77 -15.32 -7.47
N GLU A 118 3.54 -14.88 -7.70
CA GLU A 118 2.63 -15.49 -8.66
C GLU A 118 1.61 -14.47 -9.14
N ALA A 119 1.19 -14.61 -10.39
CA ALA A 119 0.31 -13.69 -11.04
C ALA A 119 -0.94 -14.49 -11.46
N ALA A 120 -2.01 -14.35 -10.67
CA ALA A 120 -3.21 -15.16 -10.80
C ALA A 120 -4.20 -14.47 -11.76
N TYR A 121 -4.40 -15.07 -12.93
CA TYR A 121 -5.51 -14.75 -13.82
C TYR A 121 -6.76 -15.49 -13.33
N ALA A 122 -7.78 -14.76 -12.89
CA ALA A 122 -9.11 -15.33 -12.74
C ALA A 122 -9.73 -15.45 -14.15
N ASN A 123 -9.67 -16.66 -14.73
CA ASN A 123 -10.36 -17.01 -15.98
C ASN A 123 -11.88 -16.86 -15.85
#